data_AF-A0A934QQ52-F1
#
_entry.id   AF-A0A934QQ52-F1
#
_cell.length_a   1.000
_cell.length_b   1.000
_cell.length_c   1.000
_cell.angle_alpha   90.00
_cell.angle_beta   90.00
_cell.angle_gamma   90.00
#
_symmetry.space_group_name_H-M   'P 1'
#
loop_
_entity.id
_entity.type
_entity.pdbx_description
1 polymer ?
#
loop_
_entity_poly.entity_id
_entity_poly.type
_entity_poly.pdbx_seq_one_letter_code
_entity_poly.pdbx_strand_id
1 'polypeptide(L)'
;MTTALADRAQTVCRAAFVVTLLIFLALATILVGTQVVGVLFLQASWVSWAADALLVPSITAGVVFGLVGFVGGYLMPKDQDEAQE
;
A
#
# COMPACT_ATOMS: atom_id res chain seq x y z
N MET A 1 -28.97 -2.22 13.01
CA MET A 1 -28.01 -3.32 12.74
C MET A 1 -27.08 -3.03 11.56
N THR A 2 -27.56 -2.38 10.49
CA THR A 2 -26.76 -2.02 9.31
C THR A 2 -25.61 -1.03 9.58
N THR A 3 -25.83 -0.03 10.44
CA THR A 3 -24.80 0.95 10.83
C THR A 3 -23.61 0.31 11.55
N ALA A 4 -23.85 -0.66 12.43
CA ALA A 4 -22.79 -1.37 13.14
C ALA A 4 -21.95 -2.28 12.22
N LEU A 5 -22.52 -2.79 11.13
CA LEU A 5 -21.75 -3.52 10.11
C LEU A 5 -20.91 -2.56 9.25
N ALA A 6 -21.46 -1.41 8.86
CA ALA A 6 -20.74 -0.39 8.09
C ALA A 6 -19.53 0.16 8.86
N ASP A 7 -19.70 0.44 10.15
CA ASP A 7 -18.65 0.99 11.02
C ASP A 7 -17.49 -0.01 11.25
N ARG A 8 -17.84 -1.31 11.39
CA ARG A 8 -16.86 -2.40 11.43
C ARG A 8 -16.15 -2.60 10.10
N ALA A 9 -16.87 -2.55 8.98
CA ALA A 9 -16.30 -2.68 7.65
C ALA A 9 -15.32 -1.53 7.35
N GLN A 10 -15.67 -0.30 7.72
CA GLN A 10 -14.80 0.88 7.60
C GLN A 10 -13.55 0.74 8.46
N THR A 11 -13.68 0.26 9.70
CA THR A 11 -12.54 0.03 10.59
C THR A 11 -11.58 -1.02 10.03
N VAL A 12 -12.11 -2.14 9.52
CA VAL A 12 -11.32 -3.21 8.89
C VAL A 12 -10.67 -2.70 7.60
N CYS A 13 -11.38 -1.95 6.77
CA CYS A 13 -10.85 -1.41 5.51
C CYS A 13 -9.72 -0.40 5.77
N ARG A 14 -9.89 0.48 6.77
CA ARG A 14 -8.85 1.42 7.20
C ARG A 14 -7.63 0.71 7.77
N ALA A 15 -7.83 -0.32 8.60
CA ALA A 15 -6.74 -1.13 9.12
C ALA A 15 -6.00 -1.86 7.99
N ALA A 16 -6.74 -2.47 7.05
CA ALA A 16 -6.17 -3.13 5.87
C ALA A 16 -5.35 -2.13 5.04
N PHE A 17 -5.89 -0.94 4.75
CA PHE A 17 -5.19 0.12 4.02
C PHE A 17 -3.87 0.51 4.67
N VAL A 18 -3.87 0.78 5.98
CA VAL A 18 -2.66 1.14 6.73
C VAL A 18 -1.64 0.01 6.71
N VAL A 19 -2.08 -1.24 6.90
CA VAL A 19 -1.19 -2.41 6.87
C VAL A 19 -0.58 -2.57 5.47
N THR A 20 -1.37 -2.49 4.40
CA THR A 20 -0.84 -2.61 3.03
C THR A 20 0.10 -1.46 2.69
N LEU A 21 -0.18 -0.24 3.14
CA LEU A 21 0.71 0.91 2.99
C LEU A 21 2.05 0.68 3.68
N LEU A 22 2.04 0.23 4.93
CA LEU A 22 3.27 -0.03 5.69
C LEU A 22 4.10 -1.15 5.05
N ILE A 23 3.45 -2.22 4.57
CA ILE A 23 4.14 -3.31 3.85
C ILE A 23 4.77 -2.78 2.57
N PHE A 24 4.02 -2.02 1.77
CA PHE A 24 4.54 -1.42 0.53
C PHE A 24 5.73 -0.49 0.81
N LEU A 25 5.61 0.37 1.83
CA LEU A 25 6.67 1.27 2.23
C LEU A 25 7.92 0.52 2.71
N ALA A 26 7.74 -0.55 3.49
CA ALA A 26 8.84 -1.38 3.95
C ALA A 26 9.56 -2.07 2.77
N LEU A 27 8.81 -2.67 1.84
CA LEU A 27 9.37 -3.30 0.63
C LEU A 27 10.12 -2.28 -0.23
N ALA A 28 9.55 -1.10 -0.47
CA ALA A 28 10.19 -0.03 -1.21
C ALA A 28 11.49 0.44 -0.53
N THR A 29 11.46 0.59 0.79
CA THR A 29 12.64 0.99 1.57
C THR A 29 13.73 -0.06 1.50
N ILE A 30 13.40 -1.35 1.60
CA ILE A 30 14.36 -2.45 1.49
C ILE A 30 14.95 -2.49 0.07
N LEU A 31 14.12 -2.38 -0.97
CA LEU A 31 14.56 -2.39 -2.36
C LEU A 31 15.51 -1.24 -2.67
N VAL A 32 15.15 -0.01 -2.31
CA VAL A 32 16.03 1.16 -2.50
C VAL A 32 17.28 1.04 -1.61
N GLY A 33 17.14 0.58 -0.37
CA GLY A 33 18.25 0.38 0.56
C GLY A 33 19.29 -0.62 0.03
N THR A 34 18.85 -1.77 -0.49
CA THR A 34 19.74 -2.77 -1.10
C THR A 34 20.41 -2.24 -2.36
N GLN A 35 19.72 -1.45 -3.18
CA GLN A 35 20.32 -0.79 -4.34
C GLN A 35 21.39 0.23 -3.93
N VAL A 36 21.13 1.06 -2.91
CA VAL A 36 22.11 2.03 -2.38
C VAL A 36 23.35 1.32 -1.83
N VAL A 37 23.17 0.26 -1.03
CA VAL A 37 24.28 -0.54 -0.50
C VAL A 37 25.06 -1.19 -1.65
N GLY A 38 24.37 -1.79 -2.64
CA GLY A 38 25.02 -2.41 -3.80
C GLY A 38 25.88 -1.43 -4.61
N VAL A 39 25.42 -0.18 -4.78
CA VAL A 39 26.18 0.88 -5.45
C VAL A 39 27.42 1.29 -4.63
N LEU A 40 27.26 1.49 -3.31
CA LEU A 40 28.37 1.87 -2.43
C LEU A 40 29.48 0.80 -2.36
N PHE A 41 29.11 -0.48 -2.46
CA PHE A 41 30.05 -1.61 -2.44
C PHE A 41 30.48 -2.08 -3.84
N LEU A 42 30.09 -1.37 -4.93
CA LEU A 42 30.36 -1.75 -6.32
C LEU A 42 29.96 -3.20 -6.67
N GLN A 43 28.98 -3.77 -5.97
CA GLN A 43 28.46 -5.11 -6.21
C GLN A 43 27.20 -5.04 -7.08
N ALA A 44 27.41 -5.01 -8.40
CA ALA A 44 26.32 -4.98 -9.39
C ALA A 44 25.34 -6.16 -9.26
N SER A 45 25.77 -7.31 -8.73
CA SER A 45 24.90 -8.48 -8.57
C SER A 45 23.83 -8.30 -7.49
N TRP A 46 24.07 -7.44 -6.48
CA TRP A 46 23.07 -7.15 -5.44
C TRP A 46 21.97 -6.25 -5.99
N VAL A 47 22.32 -5.33 -6.89
CA VAL A 47 21.36 -4.44 -7.56
C VAL A 47 20.47 -5.24 -8.51
N SER A 48 21.04 -6.16 -9.31
CA SER A 48 20.24 -6.99 -10.22
C SER A 48 19.35 -7.97 -9.49
N TRP A 49 19.85 -8.60 -8.40
CA TRP A 49 19.05 -9.52 -7.59
C TRP A 49 17.90 -8.81 -6.88
N ALA A 50 18.13 -7.63 -6.30
CA ALA A 50 17.08 -6.85 -5.65
C ALA A 50 16.00 -6.42 -6.65
N ALA A 51 16.38 -6.03 -7.87
CA ALA A 51 15.43 -5.71 -8.93
C ALA A 51 14.56 -6.93 -9.30
N ASP A 52 15.17 -8.09 -9.60
CA ASP A 52 14.42 -9.29 -9.99
C ASP A 52 13.52 -9.82 -8.86
N ALA A 53 14.01 -9.85 -7.61
CA ALA A 53 13.28 -10.44 -6.50
C ALA A 53 12.19 -9.53 -5.94
N LEU A 54 12.39 -8.21 -5.94
CA LEU A 54 11.53 -7.28 -5.21
C LEU A 54 10.65 -6.40 -6.11
N LEU A 55 10.88 -6.31 -7.43
CA LEU A 55 10.01 -5.53 -8.33
C LEU A 55 8.58 -6.07 -8.37
N VAL A 56 8.41 -7.35 -8.72
CA VAL A 56 7.08 -7.95 -8.90
C VAL A 56 6.27 -7.95 -7.59
N PRO A 57 6.84 -8.31 -6.42
CA PRO A 57 6.14 -8.19 -5.14
C PRO A 57 5.77 -6.75 -4.78
N SER A 58 6.64 -5.78 -5.06
CA SER A 58 6.37 -4.36 -4.77
C SER A 58 5.24 -3.81 -5.64
N ILE A 59 5.23 -4.13 -6.93
CA ILE A 59 4.14 -3.77 -7.85
C ILE A 59 2.84 -4.41 -7.38
N THR A 60 2.87 -5.70 -7.03
CA THR A 60 1.69 -6.43 -6.54
C THR A 60 1.14 -5.80 -5.26
N ALA A 61 1.99 -5.47 -4.30
CA ALA A 61 1.59 -4.77 -3.07
C ALA A 61 1.00 -3.39 -3.35
N GLY A 62 1.56 -2.64 -4.31
CA GLY A 62 1.02 -1.35 -4.74
C GLY A 62 -0.37 -1.46 -5.38
N VAL A 63 -0.59 -2.46 -6.23
CA VAL A 63 -1.91 -2.73 -6.84
C VAL A 63 -2.94 -3.09 -5.77
N VAL A 64 -2.60 -3.98 -4.83
CA VAL A 64 -3.49 -4.36 -3.73
C VAL A 64 -3.83 -3.15 -2.86
N PHE A 65 -2.83 -2.32 -2.53
CA PHE A 65 -3.04 -1.09 -1.79
C PHE A 65 -4.03 -0.15 -2.50
N GLY A 66 -3.86 0.06 -3.81
CA GLY A 66 -4.76 0.87 -4.62
C GLY A 66 -6.19 0.34 -4.64
N LEU A 67 -6.36 -0.99 -4.78
CA LEU A 67 -7.68 -1.64 -4.74
C LEU A 67 -8.35 -1.51 -3.38
N VAL A 68 -7.60 -1.68 -2.28
CA VAL A 68 -8.13 -1.51 -0.92
C VAL A 68 -8.55 -0.06 -0.68
N GLY A 69 -7.75 0.92 -1.13
CA GLY A 69 -8.11 2.33 -1.05
C GLY A 69 -9.36 2.68 -1.87
N PHE A 70 -9.46 2.15 -3.10
CA PHE A 70 -10.61 2.34 -3.96
C PHE A 70 -11.89 1.76 -3.35
N VAL A 71 -11.85 0.51 -2.88
CA VAL A 71 -13.00 -0.13 -2.21
C VAL A 71 -13.37 0.60 -0.92
N GLY A 72 -12.38 1.05 -0.14
CA GLY A 72 -12.61 1.86 1.06
C GLY A 72 -13.30 3.18 0.76
N GLY A 73 -12.93 3.86 -0.34
CA GLY A 73 -13.59 5.08 -0.79
C GLY A 73 -15.05 4.86 -1.23
N TYR A 74 -15.37 3.72 -1.83
CA TYR A 74 -16.76 3.35 -2.18
C TYR A 74 -17.63 3.01 -0.96
N LEU A 75 -17.01 2.51 0.10
CA LEU A 75 -17.70 2.16 1.35
C LEU A 75 -17.86 3.37 2.29
N MET A 76 -17.15 4.47 2.03
CA MET A 76 -17.36 5.73 2.74
C MET A 76 -18.71 6.33 2.35
N PRO A 77 -19.60 6.61 3.30
CA PRO A 77 -20.81 7.39 3.03
C PRO A 77 -20.40 8.70 2.34
N LYS A 78 -21.08 9.06 1.24
CA LYS A 78 -20.94 10.36 0.58
C LYS A 78 -21.53 11.45 1.50
N ASP A 79 -20.89 11.72 2.62
CA ASP A 79 -21.18 12.89 3.44
C ASP A 79 -20.38 14.07 2.91
N GLN A 80 -20.77 14.56 1.74
CA GLN A 80 -20.47 15.90 1.21
C GLN A 80 -21.03 16.00 -0.21
N ASP A 81 -22.26 16.49 -0.34
CA ASP A 81 -22.74 17.24 -1.52
C ASP A 81 -24.04 18.05 -1.27
N GLU A 82 -24.60 18.10 -0.05
CA GLU A 82 -25.83 18.90 0.22
C GLU A 82 -25.74 19.78 1.49
N ALA A 83 -24.62 20.48 1.69
CA ALA A 83 -24.53 21.45 2.80
C ALA A 83 -23.76 22.72 2.44
N GLN A 84 -23.90 23.22 1.21
CA GLN A 84 -23.58 24.61 0.85
C GLN A 84 -24.47 25.12 -0.31
N GLU A 85 -25.77 25.29 -0.06
CA GLU A 85 -26.59 26.33 -0.72
C GLU A 85 -27.36 27.11 0.34
#